data_AF-A0A535IFG9-F1
#
_entry.id   AF-A0A535IFG9-F1
#
_cell.length_a   1.000
_cell.length_b   1.000
_cell.length_c   1.000
_cell.angle_alpha   90.00
_cell.angle_beta   90.00
_cell.angle_gamma   90.00
#
_symmetry.space_group_name_H-M   'P 1'
#
loop_
_entity.id
_entity.type
_entity.pdbx_description
1 polymer ?
#
loop_
_entity_poly.entity_id
_entity_poly.type
_entity_poly.pdbx_seq_one_letter_code
_entity_poly.pdbx_strand_id
1 'polypeptide(L)'
;MPTSFAVPQESLMITLAYPHSPAVEQYDDYHGQRIYDPYRWLEDPDSDATRQWIAAQNELTLAQFERIPAREGFRQRLTELWNHARVGAT
;
A
#
# COMPACT_ATOMS: atom_id res chain seq x y z
N MET A 1 20.87 16.77 -29.37
CA MET A 1 20.43 17.46 -28.14
C MET A 1 19.61 16.47 -27.32
N PRO A 2 20.04 16.01 -26.13
CA PRO A 2 19.14 15.30 -25.26
C PRO A 2 18.25 16.31 -24.53
N THR A 3 16.94 16.23 -24.78
CA THR A 3 15.93 17.01 -24.07
C THR A 3 15.85 16.51 -22.63
N SER A 4 16.28 17.35 -21.69
CA SER A 4 16.15 17.10 -20.25
C SER A 4 14.68 17.24 -19.86
N PHE A 5 14.04 16.13 -19.47
CA PHE A 5 12.77 16.16 -18.74
C PHE A 5 13.07 16.43 -17.27
N ALA A 6 13.30 17.69 -16.92
CA ALA A 6 13.30 18.11 -15.52
C ALA A 6 11.85 18.11 -15.03
N VAL A 7 11.43 17.03 -14.37
CA VAL A 7 10.23 17.07 -13.52
C VAL A 7 10.61 17.90 -12.29
N PRO A 8 9.96 19.04 -12.01
CA PRO A 8 10.20 19.76 -10.78
C PRO A 8 9.84 18.85 -9.60
N GLN A 9 10.84 18.40 -8.85
CA GLN A 9 10.66 17.69 -7.59
C GLN A 9 10.32 18.73 -6.52
N GLU A 10 9.09 19.24 -6.55
CA GLU A 10 8.55 19.97 -5.42
C GLU A 10 8.30 18.95 -4.31
N SER A 11 9.22 18.88 -3.34
CA SER A 11 9.10 18.05 -2.16
C SER A 11 8.00 18.62 -1.28
N LEU A 12 6.75 18.27 -1.57
CA LEU A 12 5.66 18.38 -0.64
C LEU A 12 5.98 17.42 0.52
N MET A 13 6.60 17.96 1.57
CA MET A 13 6.74 17.27 2.85
C MET A 13 5.33 17.12 3.44
N ILE A 14 4.57 16.15 2.94
CA ILE A 14 3.28 15.77 3.51
C ILE A 14 3.61 15.03 4.79
N THR A 15 3.35 15.65 5.93
CA THR A 15 3.35 14.97 7.22
C THR A 15 2.16 14.00 7.24
N LEU A 16 2.43 12.72 6.99
CA LEU A 16 1.43 11.65 7.05
C LEU A 16 1.26 11.20 8.50
N ALA A 17 0.02 11.21 8.99
CA ALA A 17 -0.34 10.58 10.26
C ALA A 17 -0.58 9.09 10.00
N TYR A 18 0.46 8.27 10.19
CA TYR A 18 0.35 6.82 10.01
C TYR A 18 -0.49 6.18 11.11
N PRO A 19 -1.34 5.19 10.79
CA PRO A 19 -2.03 4.40 11.79
C PRO A 19 -1.06 3.73 12.74
N HIS A 20 -1.43 3.64 14.01
CA HIS A 20 -0.64 2.97 15.03
C HIS A 20 -0.56 1.46 14.76
N SER A 21 0.66 0.93 14.68
CA SER A 21 0.94 -0.50 14.62
C SER A 21 1.50 -0.95 15.97
N PRO A 22 0.70 -1.60 16.84
CA PRO A 22 1.20 -2.06 18.14
C PRO A 22 2.34 -3.06 17.94
N ALA A 23 3.46 -2.82 18.60
CA ALA A 23 4.51 -3.80 18.77
C ALA A 23 4.16 -4.71 19.96
N VAL A 24 4.33 -6.02 19.80
CA VAL A 24 4.12 -7.01 20.86
C VAL A 24 5.42 -7.74 21.18
N GLU A 25 5.56 -8.22 22.42
CA GLU A 25 6.75 -8.95 22.89
C GLU A 25 6.79 -10.39 22.33
N GLN A 26 6.99 -10.53 21.03
CA GLN A 26 7.13 -11.80 20.34
C GLN A 26 8.59 -12.04 19.93
N TYR A 27 9.12 -13.20 20.32
CA TYR A 27 10.48 -13.61 19.97
C TYR A 27 10.50 -15.06 19.54
N ASP A 28 11.31 -15.35 18.53
CA ASP A 28 11.68 -16.72 18.17
C ASP A 28 13.15 -16.96 18.54
N ASP A 29 13.50 -18.21 18.86
CA ASP A 29 14.89 -18.63 19.06
C ASP A 29 15.36 -19.46 17.87
N TYR A 30 16.41 -19.00 17.20
CA TYR A 30 17.07 -19.71 16.12
C TYR A 30 18.51 -20.01 16.52
N HIS A 31 18.80 -21.26 16.88
CA HIS A 31 20.13 -21.73 17.26
C HIS A 31 20.76 -20.93 18.42
N GLY A 32 19.95 -20.55 19.41
CA GLY A 32 20.38 -19.74 20.56
C GLY A 32 20.38 -18.23 20.30
N GLN A 33 19.99 -17.80 19.09
CA GLN A 33 19.81 -16.39 18.75
C GLN A 33 18.33 -16.03 18.87
N ARG A 34 18.00 -15.14 19.82
CA ARG A 34 16.65 -14.54 19.92
C ARG A 34 16.45 -13.50 18.82
N ILE A 35 15.37 -13.64 18.06
CA ILE A 35 14.94 -12.72 17.00
C ILE A 35 13.59 -12.12 17.40
N TYR A 36 13.52 -10.79 17.43
CA TYR A 36 12.32 -10.04 17.80
C TYR A 36 11.41 -9.88 16.58
N ASP A 37 10.15 -10.27 16.69
CA ASP A 37 9.13 -10.11 15.65
C ASP A 37 7.89 -9.37 16.18
N PRO A 38 7.98 -8.04 16.36
CA PRO A 38 6.95 -7.23 17.02
C PRO A 38 5.59 -7.24 16.33
N TYR A 39 5.52 -7.68 15.08
CA TYR A 39 4.33 -7.58 14.24
C TYR A 39 3.81 -8.94 13.77
N ARG A 40 4.25 -10.04 14.40
CA ARG A 40 3.74 -11.41 14.17
C ARG A 40 2.21 -11.50 14.14
N TRP A 41 1.52 -10.66 14.92
CA TRP A 41 0.06 -10.63 14.94
C TRP A 41 -0.58 -10.26 13.59
N LEU A 42 0.15 -9.58 12.69
CA LEU A 42 -0.30 -9.29 11.33
C LEU A 42 -0.32 -10.53 10.42
N GLU A 43 0.30 -11.63 10.81
CA GLU A 43 0.29 -12.89 10.04
C GLU A 43 -1.06 -13.60 10.07
N ASP A 44 -1.95 -13.26 11.01
CA ASP A 44 -3.34 -13.71 11.03
C ASP A 44 -4.25 -12.65 10.36
N PRO A 45 -4.63 -12.82 9.09
CA PRO A 45 -5.50 -11.89 8.38
C PRO A 45 -6.95 -11.92 8.88
N ASP A 46 -7.34 -13.00 9.56
CA ASP A 46 -8.71 -13.22 10.04
C ASP A 46 -8.89 -12.74 11.50
N SER A 47 -7.86 -12.20 12.12
CA SER A 47 -8.00 -11.56 13.43
C SER A 47 -8.70 -10.19 13.33
N ASP A 48 -9.45 -9.84 14.37
CA ASP A 48 -10.08 -8.51 14.46
C ASP A 48 -9.04 -7.39 14.50
N ALA A 49 -7.87 -7.63 15.11
CA ALA A 49 -6.79 -6.67 15.18
C ALA A 49 -6.24 -6.37 13.78
N THR A 50 -5.92 -7.40 13.00
CA THR A 50 -5.38 -7.24 11.64
C THR A 50 -6.39 -6.57 10.72
N ARG A 51 -7.67 -6.95 10.79
CA ARG A 51 -8.73 -6.27 10.03
C ARG A 51 -8.84 -4.78 10.34
N GLN A 52 -8.81 -4.41 11.62
CA GLN A 52 -8.86 -3.00 12.05
C GLN A 52 -7.64 -2.22 11.55
N TRP A 53 -6.46 -2.82 11.63
CA TRP A 53 -5.24 -2.22 11.14
C TRP A 53 -5.25 -2.03 9.62
N ILE A 54 -5.68 -3.04 8.85
CA ILE A 54 -5.85 -2.95 7.39
C ILE A 54 -6.82 -1.82 7.03
N ALA A 55 -7.95 -1.71 7.74
CA ALA A 55 -8.92 -0.65 7.50
C ALA A 55 -8.30 0.75 7.69
N ALA A 56 -7.55 0.96 8.77
CA ALA A 56 -6.88 2.23 9.05
C ALA A 56 -5.79 2.56 8.01
N GLN A 57 -5.03 1.57 7.54
CA GLN A 57 -4.03 1.76 6.49
C GLN A 57 -4.68 2.10 5.14
N ASN A 58 -5.79 1.44 4.82
CA ASN A 58 -6.57 1.72 3.61
C ASN A 58 -7.17 3.12 3.63
N GLU A 59 -7.69 3.58 4.78
CA GLU A 59 -8.21 4.94 4.93
C GLU A 59 -7.15 5.99 4.60
N LEU A 60 -5.95 5.88 5.18
CA LEU A 60 -4.84 6.79 4.87
C LEU A 60 -4.48 6.76 3.39
N THR A 61 -4.38 5.56 2.82
CA THR A 61 -3.98 5.35 1.43
C THR A 61 -5.01 5.92 0.45
N LEU A 62 -6.29 5.65 0.67
CA LEU A 62 -7.38 6.16 -0.15
C LEU A 62 -7.43 7.68 -0.09
N ALA A 63 -7.28 8.27 1.11
CA ALA A 63 -7.21 9.71 1.28
C ALA A 63 -6.04 10.34 0.48
N GLN A 64 -4.88 9.66 0.39
CA GLN A 64 -3.80 10.14 -0.48
C GLN A 64 -4.13 10.00 -1.97
N PHE A 65 -4.75 8.90 -2.38
CA PHE A 65 -5.09 8.67 -3.78
C PHE A 65 -6.20 9.60 -4.28
N GLU A 66 -7.13 10.02 -3.43
CA GLU A 66 -8.16 11.02 -3.76
C GLU A 66 -7.55 12.39 -4.10
N ARG A 67 -6.36 12.69 -3.58
CA ARG A 67 -5.63 13.93 -3.87
C ARG A 67 -4.95 13.92 -5.23
N ILE A 68 -4.92 12.79 -5.95
CA ILE A 68 -4.28 12.66 -7.26
C ILE A 68 -5.32 12.96 -8.35
N PRO A 69 -5.30 14.14 -8.99
CA PRO A 69 -6.37 14.55 -9.90
C PRO A 69 -6.49 13.66 -11.14
N ALA A 70 -5.37 13.07 -11.59
CA ALA A 70 -5.32 12.23 -12.77
C ALA A 70 -5.88 10.80 -12.56
N ARG A 71 -6.11 10.37 -11.32
CA ARG A 71 -6.46 8.98 -10.99
C ARG A 71 -7.70 8.49 -11.72
N GLU A 72 -8.73 9.32 -11.76
CA GLU A 72 -10.02 8.96 -12.37
C GLU A 72 -9.91 8.83 -13.90
N GLY A 73 -9.16 9.72 -14.56
CA GLY A 73 -8.91 9.65 -16.00
C GLY A 73 -8.17 8.36 -16.40
N PHE A 74 -7.16 7.96 -15.63
CA PHE A 74 -6.47 6.69 -15.85
C PHE A 74 -7.39 5.49 -15.65
N ARG A 75 -8.23 5.51 -14.61
CA ARG A 75 -9.19 4.42 -14.33
C ARG A 75 -10.15 4.22 -15.51
N GLN A 76 -10.71 5.30 -16.05
CA GLN A 76 -11.59 5.26 -17.22
C GLN A 76 -10.87 4.68 -18.44
N ARG A 77 -9.69 5.21 -18.77
CA ARG A 77 -8.94 4.76 -19.96
C ARG A 77 -8.56 3.28 -19.90
N LEU A 78 -8.12 2.80 -18.74
CA LEU A 78 -7.78 1.39 -18.56
C LEU A 78 -9.03 0.50 -18.65
N THR A 79 -10.17 0.97 -18.15
CA THR A 79 -11.46 0.24 -18.24
C THR A 79 -11.90 0.07 -19.69
N GLU A 80 -11.82 1.13 -20.51
CA GLU A 80 -12.11 1.06 -21.95
C GLU A 80 -11.23 0.03 -22.68
N LEU A 81 -9.92 0.08 -22.40
CA LEU A 81 -8.95 -0.82 -23.04
C LEU A 81 -9.15 -2.27 -22.61
N TRP A 82 -9.55 -2.50 -21.36
CA TRP A 82 -9.76 -3.84 -20.83
C TRP A 82 -11.06 -4.49 -21.35
N ASN A 83 -12.12 -3.71 -21.52
CA ASN A 83 -13.45 -4.19 -21.92
C ASN A 83 -13.54 -4.47 -23.44
N HIS A 84 -12.81 -5.48 -23.90
CA HIS A 84 -12.93 -6.02 -25.26
C HIS A 84 -13.09 -7.54 -25.25
N ALA A 85 -13.69 -8.08 -26.31
CA ALA A 85 -13.88 -9.52 -26.47
C ALA A 85 -12.53 -10.25 -26.52
N ARG A 86 -12.37 -11.26 -25.67
CA ARG A 86 -11.18 -12.13 -25.63
C ARG A 86 -11.60 -13.54 -26.03
N VAL A 87 -10.94 -14.09 -27.04
CA VAL A 87 -11.10 -15.50 -27.42
C VAL A 87 -9.92 -16.26 -26.81
N GLY A 88 -10.21 -17.21 -25.92
CA GLY A 88 -9.19 -18.11 -25.38
C GLY A 88 -8.77 -19.13 -26.45
N ALA A 89 -7.46 -19.39 -26.56
CA ALA A 89 -6.97 -20.51 -27.34
C ALA A 89 -7.12 -21.79 -26.49
N THR A 90 -7.86 -22.76 -27.00
CA THR A 90 -8.00 -24.11 -26.43
C THR A 90 -6.91 -25.04 -26.96
#